data_AF-A0A1G2SH77-F1
#
_entry.id   AF-A0A1G2SH77-F1
#
_cell.length_a   1.000
_cell.length_b   1.000
_cell.length_c   1.000
_cell.angle_alpha   90.00
_cell.angle_beta   90.00
_cell.angle_gamma   90.00
#
_symmetry.space_group_name_H-M   'P 1'
#
loop_
_entity.id
_entity.type
_entity.pdbx_description
1 polymer ?
#
loop_
_entity_poly.entity_id
_entity_poly.type
_entity_poly.pdbx_seq_one_letter_code
_entity_poly.pdbx_strand_id
1 'polypeptide(L)' 'MAKVCPTCNKGTIITGRYSNRVRATKYNPTGMLRKYPNLQWAPLADGSRIKICTKCMKAGKHTEIRFV' A
#
# COMPACT_ATOMS: atom_id res chain seq x y z
N MET A 1 -5.33 2.91 -14.02
CA MET A 1 -4.30 3.44 -13.09
C MET A 1 -3.73 2.29 -12.28
N ALA A 2 -2.43 2.00 -12.38
CA ALA A 2 -1.80 0.99 -11.54
C ALA A 2 -1.94 1.40 -10.06
N LYS A 3 -2.40 0.50 -9.18
CA LYS A 3 -2.48 0.75 -7.73
C LYS A 3 -1.07 0.63 -7.11
N VAL A 4 -0.17 1.49 -7.56
CA VAL A 4 1.25 1.51 -7.20
C VAL A 4 1.61 2.89 -6.67
N CYS A 5 2.40 2.94 -5.61
CA CYS A 5 2.93 4.18 -5.09
C CYS A 5 4.06 4.70 -6.00
N PRO A 6 4.00 5.93 -6.53
CA PRO A 6 5.01 6.45 -7.46
C PRO A 6 6.40 6.66 -6.83
N THR A 7 6.48 6.84 -5.51
CA THR A 7 7.75 7.13 -4.82
C THR A 7 8.50 5.89 -4.34
N CYS A 8 7.80 4.84 -3.96
CA CYS A 8 8.39 3.63 -3.38
C CYS A 8 8.04 2.36 -4.14
N ASN A 9 7.37 2.50 -5.29
CA ASN A 9 6.91 1.42 -6.16
C ASN A 9 6.10 0.33 -5.45
N LYS A 10 5.55 0.64 -4.27
CA LYS A 10 4.75 -0.29 -3.50
C LYS A 10 3.47 -0.60 -4.26
N GLY A 11 3.39 -1.81 -4.78
CA GLY A 11 2.23 -2.35 -5.49
C GLY A 11 1.41 -3.32 -4.65
N THR A 12 0.49 -3.99 -5.32
CA THR A 12 -0.33 -5.04 -4.73
C THR A 12 0.44 -6.35 -4.64
N ILE A 13 0.19 -7.13 -3.59
CA ILE A 13 0.75 -8.48 -3.44
C ILE A 13 -0.37 -9.49 -3.29
N ILE A 14 -0.11 -10.74 -3.70
CA ILE A 14 -0.97 -11.88 -3.40
C ILE A 14 -0.38 -12.57 -2.18
N THR A 15 -1.18 -12.74 -1.13
CA THR A 15 -0.76 -13.43 0.10
C THR A 15 -1.69 -14.59 0.40
N GLY A 16 -1.12 -15.69 0.90
CA GLY A 16 -1.90 -16.74 1.55
C GLY A 16 -2.48 -16.24 2.87
N ARG A 17 -3.54 -16.92 3.33
CA ARG A 17 -4.14 -16.72 4.66
C ARG A 17 -4.39 -18.10 5.25
N TYR A 18 -4.31 -18.23 6.57
CA TYR A 18 -4.84 -19.36 7.31
C TYR A 18 -5.83 -18.85 8.35
N SER A 19 -6.77 -19.70 8.78
CA SER A 19 -7.79 -19.31 9.75
C SER A 19 -7.51 -19.89 11.13
N ASN A 20 -7.70 -19.08 12.17
CA ASN A 20 -7.53 -19.49 13.58
C ASN A 20 -8.78 -20.19 14.15
N ARG A 21 -9.63 -20.79 13.29
CA ARG A 21 -10.86 -21.46 13.72
C ARG A 21 -10.60 -22.82 14.39
N VAL A 22 -9.49 -23.45 14.04
CA VAL A 22 -9.04 -24.73 14.61
C VAL A 22 -7.83 -24.51 15.50
N ARG A 23 -7.50 -25.52 16.32
CA ARG A 23 -6.35 -25.53 17.23
C ARG A 23 -5.08 -25.02 16.53
N ALA A 24 -4.30 -24.19 17.22
CA ALA A 24 -3.08 -23.57 16.68
C ALA A 24 -2.05 -24.55 16.11
N THR A 25 -2.05 -25.80 16.57
CA THR A 25 -1.15 -26.86 16.08
C THR A 25 -1.60 -27.48 14.75
N LYS A 26 -2.81 -27.19 14.27
CA LYS A 26 -3.35 -27.69 13.00
C LYS A 26 -3.34 -26.56 11.98
N TYR A 27 -2.50 -26.68 10.96
CA TYR A 27 -2.50 -25.76 9.84
C TYR A 27 -3.87 -25.80 9.13
N ASN A 28 -4.49 -24.63 8.96
CA ASN A 28 -5.80 -24.48 8.34
C ASN A 28 -5.78 -23.40 7.25
N PRO A 29 -5.24 -23.73 6.06
CA PRO A 29 -5.09 -22.77 4.98
C PRO A 29 -6.44 -22.32 4.45
N THR A 30 -6.47 -21.09 3.96
CA THR A 30 -7.57 -20.50 3.20
C THR A 30 -7.02 -19.97 1.87
N GLY A 31 -7.91 -19.62 0.95
CA GLY A 31 -7.52 -19.12 -0.38
C GLY A 31 -6.59 -17.90 -0.33
N MET A 32 -5.89 -17.70 -1.45
CA MET A 32 -5.03 -16.54 -1.63
C MET A 32 -5.87 -15.26 -1.75
N LEU A 33 -5.41 -14.18 -1.12
CA LEU A 33 -6.07 -12.89 -1.15
C LEU A 33 -5.10 -11.82 -1.65
N ARG A 34 -5.61 -10.90 -2.46
CA ARG A 34 -4.85 -9.72 -2.89
C ARG A 34 -4.87 -8.66 -1.78
N LYS A 35 -3.69 -8.18 -1.40
CA LYS A 35 -3.52 -7.03 -0.50
C LYS A 35 -3.11 -5.81 -1.30
N TYR A 36 -3.81 -4.71 -1.06
CA TYR A 36 -3.56 -3.44 -1.72
C TYR A 36 -2.78 -2.50 -0.80
N PRO A 37 -1.85 -1.69 -1.33
CA PRO A 37 -1.27 -0.60 -0.56
C PRO A 37 -2.34 0.43 -0.20
N ASN A 38 -2.26 0.98 1.00
CA ASN A 38 -3.10 2.10 1.41
C ASN A 38 -2.62 3.37 0.69
N LEU A 39 -3.21 3.65 -0.46
CA LEU A 39 -2.93 4.80 -1.31
C LEU A 39 -3.91 5.93 -1.01
N GLN A 40 -3.41 7.11 -0.70
CA GLN A 40 -4.18 8.29 -0.31
C GLN A 40 -3.73 9.51 -1.10
N TRP A 41 -4.62 10.50 -1.21
CA TRP A 41 -4.30 11.78 -1.83
C TRP A 41 -3.44 12.62 -0.89
N ALA A 42 -2.25 13.01 -1.34
CA ALA A 42 -1.39 13.94 -0.66
C ALA A 42 -1.27 15.23 -1.50
N PRO A 43 -1.32 16.41 -0.86
CA PRO A 43 -0.97 17.66 -1.55
C PRO A 43 0.51 17.65 -1.91
N LEU A 44 0.89 18.30 -3.00
CA LEU A 44 2.28 18.57 -3.38
C LEU A 44 2.64 20.02 -2.99
N ALA A 45 3.94 20.34 -3.06
CA ALA A 45 4.41 21.71 -2.83
C ALA A 45 3.81 22.71 -3.82
N ASP A 46 3.54 22.26 -5.05
CA ASP A 46 2.98 23.08 -6.14
C ASP A 46 1.45 23.27 -6.02
N GLY A 47 0.81 22.73 -4.96
CA GLY A 47 -0.65 22.77 -4.76
C GLY A 47 -1.43 21.67 -5.51
N SER A 48 -0.77 20.92 -6.39
CA SER A 48 -1.33 19.73 -7.03
C SER A 48 -1.53 18.59 -6.03
N ARG A 49 -2.21 17.51 -6.43
CA ARG A 49 -2.43 16.33 -5.57
C ARG A 49 -1.96 15.07 -6.25
N ILE A 50 -1.21 14.25 -5.53
CA ILE A 50 -0.76 12.94 -6.01
C ILE A 50 -1.29 11.84 -5.10
N LYS A 51 -1.60 10.68 -5.68
CA LYS A 51 -1.98 9.50 -4.90
C LYS A 51 -0.72 8.72 -4.52
N ILE A 52 -0.40 8.69 -3.22
CA ILE A 52 0.82 8.10 -2.66
C ILE A 52 0.46 7.15 -1.50
N CYS A 53 1.33 6.18 -1.17
CA CYS A 53 1.08 5.35 -0.01
C CYS A 53 1.21 6.13 1.30
N THR A 54 0.41 5.78 2.30
CA THR A 54 0.39 6.48 3.60
C THR A 54 1.72 6.48 4.32
N LYS A 55 2.57 5.44 4.13
CA LYS A 55 3.93 5.41 4.69
C LYS A 55 4.80 6.53 4.11
N CYS A 56 4.74 6.74 2.80
CA CYS A 56 5.50 7.80 2.15
C CYS A 56 4.91 9.19 2.41
N MET A 57 3.58 9.29 2.54
CA MET A 57 2.92 10.51 2.98
C MET A 57 3.41 10.92 4.38
N LYS A 58 3.40 9.98 5.34
CA LYS A 58 3.86 10.22 6.71
C LYS A 58 5.35 10.55 6.79
N ALA A 59 6.16 10.01 5.88
CA ALA A 59 7.58 10.30 5.78
C ALA A 59 7.91 11.64 5.07
N GLY A 60 6.92 12.44 4.66
CA GLY A 60 7.16 13.72 4.00
C GLY A 60 7.58 13.62 2.52
N LYS A 61 7.70 12.43 1.93
CA LYS A 61 8.18 12.26 0.55
C LYS A 61 7.33 12.90 -0.54
N HIS A 62 6.15 13.42 -0.20
CA HIS A 62 5.27 14.11 -1.13
C HIS A 62 5.67 15.58 -1.34
N THR A 63 6.32 16.21 -0.35
CA THR A 63 6.75 17.62 -0.43
C THR A 63 8.04 17.79 -1.24
N GLU A 64 8.81 16.73 -1.41
CA GLU A 64 10.06 16.71 -2.18
C GLU A 64 9.83 16.57 -3.70
N ILE A 65 8.64 16.11 -4.11
CA ILE A 65 8.31 15.91 -5.52
C ILE A 65 8.04 17.29 -6.12
N ARG A 66 8.91 17.73 -7.03
CA ARG A 66 8.73 18.92 -7.86
C ARG A 66 8.62 18.48 -9.31
N PHE A 67 7.50 18.79 -9.95
CA PHE A 67 7.40 18.66 -11.39
C PHE A 67 7.97 19.96 -11.98
N VAL A 68 9.24 19.90 -12.42
CA VAL A 68 9.90 20.99 -13.16
C VAL A 68 9.15 21.25 -14.46
#